data_AF-A0A0J9TS32-F1
#
_entry.id   AF-A0A0J9TS32-F1
#
_cell.length_a   1.000
_cell.length_b   1.000
_cell.length_c   1.000
_cell.angle_alpha   90.00
_cell.angle_beta   90.00
_cell.angle_gamma   90.00
#
_symmetry.space_group_name_H-M   'P 1'
#
loop_
_entity.id
_entity.type
_entity.pdbx_description
1 polymer ?
#
loop_
_entity_poly.entity_id
_entity_poly.type
_entity_poly.pdbx_seq_one_letter_code
_entity_poly.pdbx_strand_id
1 'polypeptide(L)'
;MSPEKRGQEFEVNKSIELLHHEFSGKSSGTGDDIDVDTHFIVFLEIDGRLVELDGRKDHPVIHCPTTPASFKYDTGSVIQKKFIEKCEDDNRFSALAVVSSDVV
;
A
#
# COMPACT_ATOMS: atom_id res chain seq x y z
N MET A 1 -19.99 -8.10 1.83
CA MET A 1 -19.93 -6.79 1.15
C MET A 1 -18.98 -6.92 -0.04
N SER A 2 -19.32 -6.33 -1.18
CA SER A 2 -18.40 -6.20 -2.32
C SER A 2 -17.27 -5.20 -2.00
N PRO A 3 -16.17 -5.17 -2.78
CA PRO A 3 -15.11 -4.17 -2.62
C PRO A 3 -15.64 -2.74 -2.68
N GLU A 4 -16.55 -2.44 -3.60
CA GLU A 4 -17.13 -1.11 -3.79
C GLU A 4 -17.97 -0.71 -2.57
N LYS A 5 -18.76 -1.66 -2.04
CA LYS A 5 -19.54 -1.41 -0.84
C LYS A 5 -18.65 -1.21 0.39
N ARG A 6 -17.51 -1.93 0.49
CA ARG A 6 -16.51 -1.69 1.55
C ARG A 6 -15.94 -0.27 1.45
N GLY A 7 -15.64 0.21 0.24
CA GLY A 7 -15.18 1.58 0.01
C GLY A 7 -16.21 2.63 0.46
N GLN A 8 -17.48 2.44 0.10
CA GLN A 8 -18.57 3.33 0.54
C GLN A 8 -18.74 3.35 2.07
N GLU A 9 -18.64 2.18 2.73
CA GLU A 9 -18.72 2.13 4.20
C GLU A 9 -17.47 2.76 4.86
N PHE A 10 -16.30 2.66 4.23
CA PHE A 10 -15.07 3.30 4.71
C PHE A 10 -15.17 4.83 4.64
N GLU A 11 -15.71 5.38 3.55
CA GLU A 11 -15.90 6.82 3.34
C GLU A 11 -16.72 7.48 4.45
N VAL A 12 -17.72 6.78 5.01
CA VAL A 12 -18.60 7.31 6.05
C VAL A 12 -18.16 6.94 7.48
N ASN A 13 -17.06 6.20 7.64
CA ASN A 13 -16.61 5.71 8.94
C ASN A 13 -15.83 6.77 9.73
N LYS A 14 -16.53 7.49 10.61
CA LYS A 14 -15.94 8.56 11.42
C LYS A 14 -14.85 8.11 12.38
N SER A 15 -14.92 6.89 12.92
CA SER A 15 -13.88 6.40 13.83
C SER A 15 -12.54 6.20 13.11
N ILE A 16 -12.58 5.67 11.89
CA ILE A 16 -11.37 5.50 11.08
C ILE A 16 -10.83 6.86 10.63
N GLU A 17 -11.68 7.76 10.17
CA GLU A 17 -11.30 9.12 9.77
C GLU A 17 -10.57 9.87 10.90
N LEU A 18 -11.13 9.87 12.11
CA LEU A 18 -10.55 10.57 13.26
C LEU A 18 -9.20 9.99 13.66
N LEU A 19 -9.09 8.66 13.74
CA LEU A 19 -7.82 7.98 14.04
C LEU A 19 -6.79 8.23 12.93
N HIS A 20 -7.21 8.22 11.66
CA HIS A 20 -6.32 8.53 10.53
C HIS A 20 -5.74 9.94 10.67
N HIS A 21 -6.57 10.95 10.97
CA HIS A 21 -6.10 12.31 11.17
C HIS A 21 -5.14 12.43 12.37
N GLU A 22 -5.40 11.74 13.48
CA GLU A 22 -4.54 11.74 14.67
C GLU A 22 -3.11 11.25 14.37
N PHE A 23 -2.97 10.24 13.52
CA PHE A 23 -1.67 9.66 13.14
C PHE A 23 -1.14 10.13 11.77
N SER A 24 -1.81 11.11 11.14
CA SER A 24 -1.36 11.67 9.87
C SER A 24 -0.10 12.52 10.02
N GLY A 25 0.68 12.64 8.95
CA GLY A 25 1.85 13.52 8.93
C GLY A 25 1.43 14.98 9.16
N LYS A 26 2.25 15.75 9.88
CA LYS A 26 1.97 17.17 10.13
C LYS A 26 1.91 17.93 8.79
N SER A 27 0.75 18.51 8.45
CA SER A 27 0.64 19.42 7.32
C SER A 27 1.43 20.70 7.60
N SER A 28 2.29 21.10 6.67
CA SER A 28 2.93 22.42 6.65
C SER A 28 2.09 23.48 5.91
N GLY A 29 0.95 23.10 5.33
CA GLY A 29 0.09 23.98 4.52
C GLY A 29 -1.24 24.32 5.18
N THR A 30 -1.70 25.57 4.99
CA THR A 30 -2.93 26.13 5.59
C THR A 30 -4.11 26.17 4.61
N GLY A 31 -4.28 25.18 3.73
CA GLY A 31 -5.37 25.20 2.73
C GLY A 31 -5.82 23.82 2.27
N ASP A 32 -7.04 23.79 1.72
CA ASP A 32 -7.74 22.61 1.19
C ASP A 32 -7.14 22.05 -0.12
N ASP A 33 -6.07 22.66 -0.63
CA ASP A 33 -5.41 22.29 -1.87
C ASP A 33 -4.10 21.55 -1.55
N ILE A 34 -4.25 20.32 -1.05
CA ILE A 34 -3.13 19.41 -0.79
C ILE A 34 -2.90 18.63 -2.07
N ASP A 35 -1.86 18.99 -2.83
CA ASP A 35 -1.42 18.22 -3.98
C ASP A 35 -0.76 16.91 -3.49
N VAL A 36 -1.47 15.80 -3.64
CA VAL A 36 -1.00 14.46 -3.24
C VAL A 36 -0.58 13.70 -4.49
N ASP A 37 0.73 13.60 -4.71
CA ASP A 37 1.32 12.90 -5.86
C ASP A 37 1.97 11.55 -5.48
N THR A 38 1.92 11.16 -4.21
CA THR A 38 2.37 9.84 -3.71
C THR A 38 1.22 8.90 -3.40
N HIS A 39 1.43 7.59 -3.52
CA HIS A 39 0.38 6.57 -3.33
C HIS A 39 0.85 5.40 -2.47
N PHE A 40 -0.02 4.89 -1.60
CA PHE A 40 0.23 3.68 -0.82
C PHE A 40 -0.47 2.47 -1.44
N ILE A 41 0.29 1.40 -1.64
CA ILE A 41 -0.18 0.07 -2.00
C ILE A 41 0.42 -0.96 -1.04
N VAL A 42 -0.12 -2.18 -1.02
CA VAL A 42 0.42 -3.25 -0.17
C VAL A 42 0.60 -4.55 -0.95
N PHE A 43 1.68 -5.26 -0.64
CA PHE A 43 1.95 -6.62 -1.13
C PHE A 43 1.70 -7.63 -0.01
N LEU A 44 1.08 -8.75 -0.34
CA LEU A 44 0.73 -9.82 0.58
C LEU A 44 1.11 -11.18 -0.01
N GLU A 45 1.40 -12.14 0.85
CA GLU A 45 1.43 -13.55 0.50
C GLU A 45 0.06 -14.16 0.81
N ILE A 46 -0.62 -14.69 -0.21
CA ILE A 46 -1.92 -15.35 -0.07
C ILE A 46 -1.86 -16.64 -0.88
N ASP A 47 -2.05 -17.78 -0.22
CA ASP A 47 -2.06 -19.11 -0.84
C ASP A 47 -0.84 -19.39 -1.75
N GLY A 48 0.35 -18.99 -1.31
CA GLY A 48 1.60 -19.15 -2.04
C GLY A 48 1.75 -18.21 -3.24
N ARG A 49 0.99 -17.10 -3.28
CA ARG A 49 1.05 -16.08 -4.33
C ARG A 49 1.40 -14.71 -3.77
N LEU A 50 2.24 -13.98 -4.51
CA LEU A 50 2.50 -12.56 -4.28
C LEU A 50 1.36 -11.74 -4.88
N VAL A 51 0.57 -11.11 -4.02
CA VAL A 51 -0.62 -10.34 -4.39
C VAL A 51 -0.41 -8.87 -4.04
N GLU A 52 -0.61 -7.99 -5.01
CA GLU A 52 -0.66 -6.54 -4.81
C GLU A 52 -2.10 -6.08 -4.65
N LEU A 53 -2.36 -5.30 -3.61
CA LEU A 53 -3.63 -4.63 -3.37
C LEU A 53 -3.47 -3.11 -3.55
N ASP A 54 -4.24 -2.57 -4.49
CA ASP A 54 -4.35 -1.16 -4.78
C ASP A 54 -5.84 -0.83 -4.94
N GLY A 55 -6.38 0.00 -4.04
CA GLY A 55 -7.79 0.38 -4.04
C GLY A 55 -8.23 1.22 -5.25
N ARG A 56 -7.29 1.70 -6.07
CA ARG A 56 -7.57 2.42 -7.33
C ARG A 56 -7.76 1.48 -8.52
N LYS A 57 -7.50 0.18 -8.36
CA LYS A 57 -7.69 -0.84 -9.39
C LYS A 57 -8.96 -1.63 -9.13
N ASP A 58 -9.57 -2.15 -10.19
CA ASP A 58 -10.80 -2.95 -10.07
C ASP A 58 -10.58 -4.25 -9.27
N HIS A 59 -9.40 -4.86 -9.40
CA HIS A 59 -9.09 -6.18 -8.84
C HIS A 59 -7.63 -6.27 -8.30
N PRO A 60 -7.35 -7.18 -7.35
CA PRO A 60 -5.99 -7.53 -6.94
C PRO A 60 -5.10 -7.94 -8.12
N VAL A 61 -3.81 -7.59 -8.08
CA VAL A 61 -2.84 -8.03 -9.08
C VAL A 61 -2.02 -9.19 -8.54
N ILE A 62 -2.12 -10.35 -9.20
CA ILE A 62 -1.36 -11.55 -8.86
C ILE A 62 -0.06 -11.53 -9.69
N HIS A 63 1.09 -11.47 -9.03
CA HIS A 63 2.39 -11.34 -9.69
C HIS A 63 3.05 -12.68 -10.00
N CYS A 64 3.39 -13.46 -8.97
CA CYS A 64 4.11 -14.71 -9.09
C CYS A 64 3.84 -15.65 -7.91
N PRO A 65 4.20 -16.95 -8.00
CA PRO A 65 4.33 -17.80 -6.83
C PRO A 65 5.37 -17.24 -5.85
N THR A 66 5.17 -17.45 -4.55
CA THR A 66 6.10 -17.04 -3.49
C THR A 66 5.96 -17.98 -2.29
N THR A 67 6.87 -17.86 -1.33
CA THR A 67 6.80 -18.52 -0.02
C THR A 67 7.05 -17.50 1.09
N PRO A 68 6.73 -17.78 2.36
CA PRO A 68 7.09 -16.90 3.47
C PRO A 68 8.60 -16.55 3.51
N ALA A 69 9.47 -17.49 3.14
CA ALA A 69 10.91 -17.27 3.13
C ALA A 69 11.37 -16.36 1.97
N SER A 70 10.77 -16.51 0.79
CA SER A 70 11.14 -15.77 -0.44
C SER A 70 10.38 -14.45 -0.62
N PHE A 71 9.26 -14.26 0.07
CA PHE A 71 8.30 -13.16 -0.11
C PHE A 71 8.94 -11.77 -0.23
N LYS A 72 9.87 -11.43 0.67
CA LYS A 72 10.58 -10.15 0.65
C LYS A 72 11.42 -9.93 -0.61
N TYR A 73 12.07 -10.99 -1.11
CA TYR A 73 12.92 -10.92 -2.29
C TYR A 73 12.08 -10.88 -3.58
N ASP A 74 11.01 -11.67 -3.61
CA ASP A 74 10.06 -11.69 -4.73
C ASP A 74 9.34 -10.32 -4.84
N THR A 75 8.90 -9.77 -3.71
CA THR A 75 8.30 -8.42 -3.62
C THR A 75 9.28 -7.34 -4.05
N GLY A 76 10.53 -7.37 -3.56
CA GLY A 76 11.56 -6.42 -3.98
C GLY A 76 11.81 -6.45 -5.49
N SER A 77 11.85 -7.65 -6.08
CA SER A 77 11.99 -7.83 -7.53
C SER A 77 10.81 -7.26 -8.31
N VAL A 78 9.58 -7.39 -7.80
CA VAL A 78 8.38 -6.77 -8.39
C VAL A 78 8.42 -5.26 -8.28
N ILE A 79 8.73 -4.71 -7.09
CA ILE A 79 8.85 -3.26 -6.85
C ILE A 79 9.87 -2.65 -7.82
N GLN A 80 11.05 -3.25 -7.93
CA GLN A 80 12.10 -2.79 -8.84
C GLN A 80 11.60 -2.76 -10.29
N LYS A 81 11.14 -3.90 -10.83
CA LYS A 81 10.81 -4.04 -12.26
C LYS A 81 9.52 -3.35 -12.69
N LYS A 82 8.55 -3.21 -11.78
CA LYS A 82 7.20 -2.73 -12.12
C LYS A 82 6.98 -1.27 -11.72
N PHE A 83 7.75 -0.74 -10.78
CA PHE A 83 7.57 0.62 -10.26
C PHE A 83 8.84 1.45 -10.46
N ILE A 84 9.96 1.08 -9.82
CA ILE A 84 11.18 1.90 -9.82
C ILE A 84 11.76 2.04 -11.23
N GLU A 85 11.99 0.94 -11.95
CA GLU A 85 12.57 0.96 -13.32
C GLU A 85 11.66 1.62 -14.36
N LYS A 86 10.38 1.86 -14.03
CA LYS A 86 9.43 2.56 -14.91
C LYS A 86 9.34 4.05 -14.63
N CYS A 87 9.91 4.51 -13.53
CA CYS A 87 9.96 5.91 -13.15
C CYS A 87 11.37 6.42 -13.41
N GLU A 88 11.60 6.96 -14.60
CA GLU A 88 12.83 7.69 -14.89
C GLU A 88 12.84 8.98 -14.05
N ASP A 89 13.97 9.23 -13.36
CA ASP A 89 14.26 10.45 -12.61
C ASP A 89 13.38 10.78 -11.37
N ASP A 90 12.51 9.87 -10.92
CA ASP A 90 11.82 10.00 -9.63
C ASP A 90 12.40 9.03 -8.59
N ASN A 91 12.85 9.56 -7.44
CA ASN A 91 13.41 8.80 -6.34
C ASN A 91 12.49 8.74 -5.10
N ARG A 92 11.26 9.24 -5.19
CA ARG A 92 10.32 9.39 -4.05
C ARG A 92 9.58 8.09 -3.76
N PHE A 93 10.34 7.02 -3.53
CA PHE A 93 9.82 5.73 -3.09
C PHE A 93 10.20 5.46 -1.64
N SER A 94 9.30 4.82 -0.90
CA SER A 94 9.59 4.25 0.41
C SER A 94 8.92 2.89 0.54
N ALA A 95 9.51 2.00 1.32
CA ALA A 95 8.98 0.67 1.57
C ALA A 95 9.13 0.31 3.05
N LEU A 96 8.10 -0.33 3.60
CA LEU A 96 8.06 -0.82 4.97
C LEU A 96 7.74 -2.31 4.97
N ALA A 97 8.50 -3.10 5.72
CA ALA A 97 8.19 -4.50 5.95
C ALA A 97 7.36 -4.63 7.24
N VAL A 98 6.20 -5.27 7.14
CA VAL A 98 5.41 -5.65 8.32
C VAL A 98 5.93 -7.00 8.83
N VAL A 99 6.33 -7.04 10.09
CA VAL A 99 6.93 -8.22 10.74
C VAL A 99 6.26 -8.47 12.09
N SER A 100 6.48 -9.64 12.70
CA SER A 100 6.00 -9.89 14.06
C SER A 100 6.55 -8.84 15.03
N SER A 101 5.71 -8.38 15.96
CA SER A 101 6.11 -7.49 17.05
C SER A 101 6.87 -8.20 18.16
N ASP A 102 6.98 -9.54 18.10
CA ASP A 102 7.69 -10.32 19.11
C ASP A 102 9.17 -9.89 19.14
N VAL A 103 9.53 -9.16 20.20
CA VAL A 103 10.92 -8.92 20.58
C VAL A 103 11.45 -10.26 21.06
N VAL A 104 12.40 -10.84 20.32
CA VAL A 104 13.27 -11.91 20.85
C VAL A 104 14.20 -11.33 21.90
#